data_AF-A0A1B8ZKE6-F1
#
_entry.id   AF-A0A1B8ZKE6-F1
#
_cell.length_a   1.000
_cell.length_b   1.000
_cell.length_c   1.000
_cell.angle_alpha   90.00
_cell.angle_beta   90.00
_cell.angle_gamma   90.00
#
_symmetry.space_group_name_H-M   'P 1'
#
loop_
_entity.id
_entity.type
_entity.pdbx_description
1 polymer ?
#
loop_
_entity_poly.entity_id
_entity_poly.type
_entity_poly.pdbx_seq_one_letter_code
_entity_poly.pdbx_strand_id
1 'polypeptide(L)'
;MRKLRFLLLPISVLVYSQEADTLKIKEFSNQSESIKVQTYTLKDGSVRTYPKPKLLDFVTKLPRNFINSNKDFVAKDHAYYLGGAVASTLILLPFDQKLIDNSRELGERWGMDKDNNYTKVGGVFKIPKDIGSTLYLIGNGSTLVLLGIGFGTYGLIKNDYRAQATASGLMESLILSGVFTQTIKRITGRESPFIAEEYGHKGGAWNPFPSFSAFGKNTSNYDAMPSGHLTTFVAGLTVIADNYPDAVWIKPVGYTLAGALCFQMMQSKVHWASDYPLALLMGYFIGKTISKSRYTSSEGIIGKTKYKFDLMASRQWEYNMIGVKLSF
;
A
#
# COMPACT_ATOMS: atom_id res chain seq x y z
N MET A 1 -10.84 41.57 48.42
CA MET A 1 -10.44 41.63 46.99
C MET A 1 -10.53 40.22 46.40
N ARG A 2 -11.46 40.01 45.47
CA ARG A 2 -11.75 38.72 44.80
C ARG A 2 -10.56 38.28 43.94
N LYS A 3 -10.08 37.05 44.11
CA LYS A 3 -9.18 36.39 43.16
C LYS A 3 -10.01 35.46 42.27
N LEU A 4 -10.25 35.92 41.05
CA LEU A 4 -10.92 35.19 39.97
C LEU A 4 -9.96 34.12 39.45
N ARG A 5 -10.31 32.83 39.52
CA ARG A 5 -9.59 31.74 38.86
C ARG A 5 -10.47 31.24 37.72
N PHE A 6 -10.09 31.54 36.49
CA PHE A 6 -10.74 30.99 35.30
C PHE A 6 -10.31 29.54 35.10
N LEU A 7 -11.29 28.65 35.16
CA LEU A 7 -11.21 27.25 34.79
C LEU A 7 -11.61 27.14 33.32
N LEU A 8 -10.70 26.77 32.42
CA LEU A 8 -11.01 26.46 31.02
C LEU A 8 -11.05 24.93 30.86
N LEU A 9 -12.26 24.38 30.90
CA LEU A 9 -12.58 23.01 30.48
C LEU A 9 -12.85 23.01 28.96
N PRO A 10 -12.31 22.05 28.19
CA PRO A 10 -12.64 21.93 26.78
C PRO A 10 -14.05 21.34 26.60
N ILE A 11 -14.74 21.94 25.63
CA ILE A 11 -16.14 21.77 25.22
C ILE A 11 -16.41 20.31 24.83
N SER A 12 -17.27 19.64 25.60
CA SER A 12 -17.91 18.38 25.23
C SER A 12 -18.97 18.62 24.14
N VAL A 13 -18.87 17.89 23.04
CA VAL A 13 -19.89 17.82 21.99
C VAL A 13 -21.16 17.21 22.60
N LEU A 14 -22.19 18.04 22.80
CA LEU A 14 -23.54 17.62 23.14
C LEU A 14 -24.15 16.94 21.93
N VAL A 15 -24.25 15.61 21.97
CA VAL A 15 -25.14 14.84 21.10
C VAL A 15 -26.54 15.01 21.67
N TYR A 16 -27.42 15.71 20.95
CA TYR A 16 -28.85 15.67 21.24
C TYR A 16 -29.37 14.26 20.92
N SER A 17 -29.65 13.50 21.97
CA SER A 17 -30.44 12.28 21.90
C SER A 17 -31.89 12.68 21.69
N GLN A 18 -32.48 12.29 20.58
CA GLN A 18 -33.90 12.44 20.32
C GLN A 18 -34.66 11.36 21.11
N GLU A 19 -35.49 11.76 22.07
CA GLU A 19 -36.35 10.85 22.84
C GLU A 19 -37.62 10.51 22.04
N ALA A 20 -37.87 9.21 21.92
CA ALA A 20 -39.12 8.54 21.56
C ALA A 20 -39.73 8.82 20.18
N ASP A 21 -39.45 7.93 19.22
CA ASP A 21 -40.39 7.62 18.14
C ASP A 21 -40.63 6.10 18.12
N THR A 22 -41.80 5.69 18.62
CA THR A 22 -42.14 4.29 18.85
C THR A 22 -42.66 3.66 17.56
N LEU A 23 -41.76 3.24 16.67
CA LEU A 23 -42.11 2.36 15.58
C LEU A 23 -42.40 0.96 16.15
N LYS A 24 -43.64 0.47 15.96
CA LYS A 24 -44.01 -0.92 16.27
C LYS A 24 -43.08 -1.86 15.51
N ILE A 25 -42.13 -2.46 16.22
CA ILE A 25 -41.29 -3.54 15.70
C ILE A 25 -42.23 -4.73 15.45
N LYS A 26 -42.56 -4.97 14.19
CA LYS A 26 -43.01 -6.28 13.75
C LYS A 26 -41.86 -7.22 14.06
N GLU A 27 -42.09 -8.21 14.93
CA GLU A 27 -41.18 -9.33 15.11
C GLU A 27 -40.97 -9.98 13.74
N PHE A 28 -39.89 -9.59 13.07
CA PHE A 28 -39.37 -10.35 11.95
C PHE A 28 -38.79 -11.61 12.58
N SER A 29 -39.47 -12.72 12.32
CA SER A 29 -38.93 -14.05 12.50
C SER A 29 -37.50 -14.06 11.95
N ASN A 30 -36.52 -14.32 12.83
CA ASN A 30 -35.14 -14.58 12.44
C ASN A 30 -35.09 -15.91 11.66
N GLN A 31 -35.53 -15.90 10.40
CA GLN A 31 -34.92 -16.78 9.42
C GLN A 31 -33.50 -16.24 9.24
N SER A 32 -32.53 -16.94 9.83
CA SER A 32 -31.12 -16.76 9.52
C SER A 32 -30.95 -16.99 8.02
N GLU A 33 -31.04 -15.92 7.21
CA GLU A 33 -30.65 -15.96 5.80
C GLU A 33 -29.21 -16.51 5.76
N SER A 34 -29.06 -17.70 5.19
CA SER A 34 -27.74 -18.29 5.02
C SER A 34 -26.89 -17.31 4.21
N ILE A 35 -25.79 -16.85 4.81
CA ILE A 35 -24.88 -15.93 4.12
C ILE A 35 -24.41 -16.64 2.85
N LYS A 36 -24.75 -16.09 1.68
CA LYS A 36 -24.32 -16.64 0.39
C LYS A 36 -22.79 -16.58 0.33
N VAL A 37 -22.17 -17.74 0.17
CA VAL A 37 -20.72 -17.90 0.08
C VAL A 37 -20.33 -18.65 -1.18
N GLN A 38 -19.10 -18.44 -1.63
CA GLN A 38 -18.44 -19.23 -2.67
C GLN A 38 -17.10 -19.74 -2.15
N THR A 39 -16.78 -20.98 -2.53
CA THR A 39 -15.60 -21.67 -2.03
C THR A 39 -14.67 -22.00 -3.18
N TYR A 40 -13.37 -21.81 -2.97
CA TYR A 40 -12.32 -22.04 -3.95
C TYR A 40 -11.24 -22.90 -3.32
N THR A 41 -10.99 -24.08 -3.90
CA THR A 41 -9.88 -24.95 -3.52
C THR A 41 -8.64 -24.52 -4.27
N LEU A 42 -7.56 -24.26 -3.53
CA LEU A 42 -6.26 -23.87 -4.06
C LEU A 42 -5.43 -25.09 -4.42
N LYS A 43 -4.34 -24.92 -5.18
CA LYS A 43 -3.45 -26.02 -5.59
C LYS A 43 -2.79 -26.75 -4.42
N ASP A 44 -2.60 -26.07 -3.29
CA ASP A 44 -2.07 -26.66 -2.05
C ASP A 44 -3.14 -27.42 -1.23
N GLY A 45 -4.36 -27.54 -1.77
CA GLY A 45 -5.50 -28.18 -1.12
C GLY A 45 -6.18 -27.33 -0.05
N SER A 46 -5.68 -26.13 0.26
CA SER A 46 -6.37 -25.20 1.16
C SER A 46 -7.60 -24.63 0.50
N VAL A 47 -8.59 -24.28 1.32
CA VAL A 47 -9.90 -23.87 0.84
C VAL A 47 -10.19 -22.47 1.33
N ARG A 48 -10.60 -21.59 0.41
CA ARG A 48 -11.00 -20.23 0.71
C ARG A 48 -12.47 -19.99 0.45
N THR A 49 -13.14 -19.45 1.44
CA THR A 49 -14.57 -19.15 1.38
C THR A 49 -14.77 -17.64 1.38
N TYR A 50 -15.43 -17.15 0.33
CA TYR A 50 -15.75 -15.75 0.11
C TYR A 50 -17.24 -15.52 0.33
N PRO A 51 -17.66 -14.72 1.32
CA PRO A 51 -19.04 -14.25 1.39
C PRO A 51 -19.32 -13.28 0.24
N LYS A 52 -20.58 -13.21 -0.21
CA LYS A 52 -21.01 -12.24 -1.22
C LYS A 52 -20.65 -10.81 -0.76
N PRO A 53 -19.78 -10.10 -1.50
CA PRO A 53 -19.40 -8.74 -1.12
C PRO A 53 -20.58 -7.78 -1.20
N LYS A 54 -20.66 -6.82 -0.27
CA LYS A 54 -21.61 -5.71 -0.35
C LYS A 54 -21.00 -4.57 -1.17
N LEU A 55 -21.84 -3.80 -1.85
CA LEU A 55 -21.40 -2.71 -2.74
C LEU A 55 -20.43 -1.73 -2.05
N LEU A 56 -20.67 -1.42 -0.77
CA LEU A 56 -19.87 -0.47 0.01
C LEU A 56 -18.88 -1.15 0.97
N ASP A 57 -18.55 -2.44 0.79
CA ASP A 57 -17.62 -3.15 1.68
C ASP A 57 -16.25 -2.47 1.76
N PHE A 58 -15.82 -1.79 0.69
CA PHE A 58 -14.55 -1.04 0.67
C PHE A 58 -14.57 0.21 1.57
N VAL A 59 -15.76 0.70 1.95
CA VAL A 59 -15.95 1.81 2.90
C VAL A 59 -16.26 1.27 4.29
N THR A 60 -17.18 0.32 4.41
CA THR A 60 -17.65 -0.17 5.71
C THR A 60 -16.60 -0.98 6.46
N LYS A 61 -15.69 -1.67 5.76
CA LYS A 61 -14.58 -2.41 6.37
C LYS A 61 -13.36 -1.54 6.67
N LEU A 62 -13.31 -0.33 6.11
CA LEU A 62 -12.17 0.57 6.17
C LEU A 62 -11.73 0.90 7.61
N PRO A 63 -12.62 1.26 8.57
CA PRO A 63 -12.18 1.56 9.93
C PRO A 63 -11.51 0.37 10.62
N ARG A 64 -12.09 -0.84 10.45
CA ARG A 64 -11.55 -2.07 11.04
C ARG A 64 -10.19 -2.42 10.43
N ASN A 65 -10.07 -2.31 9.11
CA ASN A 65 -8.83 -2.63 8.42
C ASN A 65 -7.74 -1.58 8.65
N PHE A 66 -8.09 -0.30 8.82
CA PHE A 66 -7.14 0.72 9.29
C PHE A 66 -6.54 0.34 10.65
N ILE A 67 -7.37 -0.04 11.63
CA ILE A 67 -6.90 -0.48 12.95
C ILE A 67 -6.04 -1.74 12.83
N ASN A 68 -6.48 -2.73 12.05
CA ASN A 68 -5.76 -3.98 11.88
C ASN A 68 -4.41 -3.78 11.18
N SER A 69 -4.32 -2.94 10.15
CA SER A 69 -3.05 -2.63 9.49
C SER A 69 -2.09 -1.95 10.46
N ASN A 70 -2.55 -1.00 11.28
CA ASN A 70 -1.72 -0.41 12.34
C ASN A 70 -1.20 -1.46 13.33
N LYS A 71 -2.07 -2.38 13.77
CA LYS A 71 -1.66 -3.50 14.64
C LYS A 71 -0.62 -4.37 13.96
N ASP A 72 -0.83 -4.72 12.70
CA ASP A 72 0.09 -5.54 11.92
C ASP A 72 1.46 -4.86 11.75
N PHE A 73 1.52 -3.53 11.58
CA PHE A 73 2.79 -2.80 11.47
C PHE A 73 3.66 -2.85 12.73
N VAL A 74 3.03 -2.81 13.91
CA VAL A 74 3.73 -2.71 15.21
C VAL A 74 3.75 -4.03 15.98
N ALA A 75 3.18 -5.09 15.41
CA ALA A 75 3.14 -6.39 16.04
C ALA A 75 4.57 -6.91 16.27
N LYS A 76 4.81 -7.54 17.43
CA LYS A 76 6.16 -7.98 17.84
C LYS A 76 6.78 -8.96 16.84
N ASP A 77 5.96 -9.81 16.24
CA ASP A 77 6.31 -10.77 15.20
C ASP A 77 6.56 -10.13 13.84
N HIS A 78 6.27 -8.83 13.67
CA HIS A 78 6.55 -8.06 12.46
C HIS A 78 7.56 -6.92 12.68
N ALA A 79 7.97 -6.67 13.92
CA ALA A 79 8.83 -5.55 14.29
C ALA A 79 10.18 -5.53 13.53
N TYR A 80 10.71 -6.70 13.18
CA TYR A 80 11.93 -6.80 12.37
C TYR A 80 11.74 -6.33 10.93
N TYR A 81 10.55 -6.44 10.34
CA TYR A 81 10.27 -5.88 9.01
C TYR A 81 10.26 -4.35 9.06
N LEU A 82 9.65 -3.77 10.11
CA LEU A 82 9.67 -2.33 10.32
C LEU A 82 11.10 -1.83 10.57
N GLY A 83 11.83 -2.49 11.48
CA GLY A 83 13.24 -2.19 11.73
C GLY A 83 14.10 -2.30 10.47
N GLY A 84 13.88 -3.34 9.65
CA GLY A 84 14.56 -3.54 8.39
C GLY A 84 14.24 -2.48 7.34
N ALA A 85 12.97 -2.03 7.25
CA ALA A 85 12.58 -0.95 6.35
C ALA A 85 13.21 0.39 6.78
N VAL A 86 13.18 0.72 8.07
CA VAL A 86 13.83 1.92 8.61
C VAL A 86 15.34 1.86 8.38
N ALA A 87 15.99 0.74 8.70
CA ALA A 87 17.43 0.57 8.46
C ALA A 87 17.77 0.70 6.97
N SER A 88 16.98 0.11 6.08
CA SER A 88 17.18 0.22 4.63
C SER A 88 17.02 1.66 4.14
N THR A 89 16.02 2.39 4.64
CA THR A 89 15.86 3.82 4.35
C THR A 89 17.10 4.58 4.80
N LEU A 90 17.57 4.39 6.04
CA LEU A 90 18.76 5.09 6.57
C LEU A 90 20.04 4.77 5.77
N ILE A 91 20.22 3.52 5.34
CA ILE A 91 21.34 3.11 4.49
C ILE A 91 21.30 3.82 3.13
N LEU A 92 20.11 4.03 2.56
CA LEU A 92 19.94 4.63 1.23
C LEU A 92 20.08 6.16 1.24
N LEU A 93 19.76 6.85 2.34
CA LEU A 93 19.83 8.31 2.46
C LEU A 93 21.12 8.95 1.90
N PRO A 94 22.35 8.51 2.28
CA PRO A 94 23.57 9.11 1.76
C PRO A 94 23.79 8.87 0.26
N PHE A 95 23.10 7.91 -0.34
CA PHE A 95 23.22 7.57 -1.76
C PHE A 95 22.12 8.19 -2.61
N ASP A 96 21.09 8.78 -2.02
CA ASP A 96 19.90 9.26 -2.74
C ASP A 96 20.25 10.18 -3.89
N GLN A 97 21.10 11.19 -3.68
CA GLN A 97 21.49 12.11 -4.75
C GLN A 97 22.18 11.37 -5.90
N LYS A 98 23.16 10.52 -5.59
CA LYS A 98 23.89 9.74 -6.59
C LYS A 98 22.96 8.80 -7.36
N LEU A 99 21.99 8.19 -6.69
CA LEU A 99 21.01 7.30 -7.32
C LEU A 99 20.07 8.06 -8.26
N ILE A 100 19.62 9.27 -7.87
CA ILE A 100 18.86 10.15 -8.74
C ILE A 100 19.66 10.50 -9.99
N ASP A 101 20.89 11.00 -9.82
CA ASP A 101 21.74 11.46 -10.93
C ASP A 101 22.00 10.30 -11.92
N ASN A 102 22.38 9.12 -11.40
CA ASN A 102 22.61 7.93 -12.21
C ASN A 102 21.33 7.46 -12.93
N SER A 103 20.18 7.50 -12.27
CA SER A 103 18.91 7.08 -12.87
C SER A 103 18.47 8.01 -14.00
N ARG A 104 18.70 9.32 -13.83
CA ARG A 104 18.43 10.35 -14.84
C ARG A 104 19.33 10.17 -16.05
N GLU A 105 20.63 9.98 -15.86
CA GLU A 105 21.58 9.72 -16.94
C GLU A 105 21.20 8.45 -17.73
N LEU A 106 20.82 7.37 -17.03
CA LEU A 106 20.39 6.14 -17.68
C LEU A 106 19.06 6.34 -18.44
N GLY A 107 18.11 7.07 -17.86
CA GLY A 107 16.84 7.43 -18.53
C GLY A 107 17.07 8.22 -19.82
N GLU A 108 17.99 9.18 -19.82
CA GLU A 108 18.37 9.95 -21.01
C GLU A 108 18.96 9.07 -22.11
N ARG A 109 19.85 8.13 -21.74
CA ARG A 109 20.41 7.15 -22.69
C ARG A 109 19.34 6.26 -23.32
N TRP A 110 18.24 6.02 -22.61
CA TRP A 110 17.09 5.27 -23.12
C TRP A 110 16.02 6.15 -23.79
N GLY A 111 16.28 7.45 -23.96
CA GLY A 111 15.34 8.40 -24.59
C GLY A 111 14.10 8.69 -23.74
N MET A 112 14.17 8.49 -22.42
CA MET A 112 13.07 8.74 -21.50
C MET A 112 13.00 10.20 -21.11
N ASP A 113 11.79 10.76 -21.07
CA ASP A 113 11.55 12.14 -20.65
C ASP A 113 11.77 12.31 -19.13
N LYS A 114 12.20 13.53 -18.73
CA LYS A 114 12.24 13.94 -17.33
C LYS A 114 10.83 14.07 -16.76
N ASP A 115 9.91 14.54 -17.57
CA ASP A 115 8.53 14.79 -17.17
C ASP A 115 7.61 13.63 -17.53
N ASN A 116 6.63 13.37 -16.67
CA ASN A 116 5.60 12.38 -16.94
C ASN A 116 4.45 13.05 -17.72
N ASN A 117 4.46 12.89 -19.04
CA ASN A 117 3.55 13.52 -19.99
C ASN A 117 2.30 12.68 -20.31
N TYR A 118 1.12 13.29 -20.18
CA TYR A 118 -0.17 12.64 -20.42
C TYR A 118 -1.05 13.44 -21.38
N THR A 119 -1.80 12.74 -22.23
CA THR A 119 -2.97 13.29 -22.92
C THR A 119 -4.21 13.00 -22.10
N LYS A 120 -5.08 14.00 -21.89
CA LYS A 120 -6.38 13.80 -21.23
C LYS A 120 -7.43 13.43 -22.28
N VAL A 121 -8.07 12.26 -22.14
CA VAL A 121 -9.21 11.85 -22.96
C VAL A 121 -10.48 11.95 -22.12
N GLY A 122 -11.49 12.65 -22.64
CA GLY A 122 -12.76 12.90 -21.95
C GLY A 122 -12.62 13.67 -20.63
N GLY A 123 -11.55 14.45 -20.46
CA GLY A 123 -11.27 15.22 -19.24
C GLY A 123 -10.81 14.42 -18.02
N VAL A 124 -10.92 13.08 -18.05
CA VAL A 124 -10.73 12.21 -16.87
C VAL A 124 -9.62 11.18 -17.07
N PHE A 125 -9.49 10.60 -18.27
CA PHE A 125 -8.53 9.51 -18.51
C PHE A 125 -7.17 10.05 -18.97
N LYS A 126 -6.11 9.70 -18.24
CA LYS A 126 -4.73 10.04 -18.62
C LYS A 126 -4.15 8.92 -19.50
N ILE A 127 -3.86 9.23 -20.75
CA ILE A 127 -3.14 8.33 -21.66
C ILE A 127 -1.68 8.74 -21.67
N PRO A 128 -0.76 7.84 -21.29
CA PRO A 128 0.68 8.14 -21.30
C PRO A 128 1.16 8.32 -22.74
N LYS A 129 2.05 9.29 -22.96
CA LYS A 129 2.64 9.55 -24.29
C LYS A 129 3.91 8.74 -24.56
N ASP A 130 4.50 8.17 -23.51
CA ASP A 130 5.78 7.49 -23.55
C ASP A 130 5.85 6.36 -22.50
N ILE A 131 6.92 5.58 -22.55
CA ILE A 131 7.12 4.43 -21.66
C ILE A 131 7.31 4.87 -20.20
N GLY A 132 7.97 5.99 -19.94
CA GLY A 132 8.16 6.52 -18.60
C GLY A 132 6.83 6.92 -17.97
N SER A 133 6.01 7.68 -18.70
CA SER A 133 4.66 8.03 -18.27
C SER A 133 3.78 6.80 -18.04
N THR A 134 3.96 5.75 -18.84
CA THR A 134 3.26 4.47 -18.65
C THR A 134 3.67 3.80 -17.34
N LEU A 135 4.98 3.69 -17.09
CA LEU A 135 5.52 3.10 -15.86
C LEU A 135 5.07 3.89 -14.63
N TYR A 136 5.05 5.21 -14.70
CA TYR A 136 4.57 6.07 -13.61
C TYR A 136 3.06 5.89 -13.35
N LEU A 137 2.26 5.79 -14.42
CA LEU A 137 0.82 5.60 -14.32
C LEU A 137 0.44 4.31 -13.58
N ILE A 138 1.26 3.26 -13.68
CA ILE A 138 1.02 1.99 -12.97
C ILE A 138 0.96 2.19 -11.45
N GLY A 139 1.74 3.12 -10.90
CA GLY A 139 1.70 3.52 -9.49
C GLY A 139 0.56 4.47 -9.13
N ASN A 140 -0.19 4.98 -10.11
CA ASN A 140 -1.26 5.94 -9.88
C ASN A 140 -2.54 5.26 -9.39
N GLY A 141 -3.30 5.95 -8.53
CA GLY A 141 -4.60 5.48 -8.07
C GLY A 141 -5.60 5.19 -9.18
N SER A 142 -5.51 5.87 -10.34
CA SER A 142 -6.36 5.56 -11.50
C SER A 142 -6.21 4.12 -11.99
N THR A 143 -5.01 3.55 -11.88
CA THR A 143 -4.74 2.16 -12.29
C THR A 143 -5.49 1.19 -11.38
N LEU A 144 -5.49 1.42 -10.06
CA LEU A 144 -6.26 0.61 -9.12
C LEU A 144 -7.77 0.74 -9.35
N VAL A 145 -8.26 1.95 -9.68
CA VAL A 145 -9.67 2.18 -10.03
C VAL A 145 -10.05 1.38 -11.27
N LEU A 146 -9.23 1.44 -12.33
CA LEU A 146 -9.47 0.69 -13.57
C LEU A 146 -9.47 -0.83 -13.33
N LEU A 147 -8.49 -1.34 -12.56
CA LEU A 147 -8.44 -2.75 -12.17
C LEU A 147 -9.66 -3.12 -11.32
N GLY A 148 -10.06 -2.28 -10.37
CA GLY A 148 -11.26 -2.45 -9.54
C GLY A 148 -12.53 -2.55 -10.38
N ILE A 149 -12.71 -1.67 -11.36
CA ILE A 149 -13.82 -1.72 -12.33
C ILE A 149 -13.77 -3.02 -13.13
N GLY A 150 -12.59 -3.44 -13.59
CA GLY A 150 -12.40 -4.67 -14.35
C GLY A 150 -12.80 -5.92 -13.55
N PHE A 151 -12.23 -6.09 -12.35
CA PHE A 151 -12.58 -7.19 -11.44
C PHE A 151 -14.06 -7.14 -11.02
N GLY A 152 -14.60 -5.95 -10.78
CA GLY A 152 -15.99 -5.76 -10.38
C GLY A 152 -16.95 -6.15 -11.50
N THR A 153 -16.70 -5.67 -12.73
CA THR A 153 -17.49 -5.99 -13.92
C THR A 153 -17.45 -7.49 -14.20
N TYR A 154 -16.25 -8.08 -14.23
CA TYR A 154 -16.09 -9.53 -14.40
C TYR A 154 -16.83 -10.31 -13.31
N GLY A 155 -16.64 -9.90 -12.05
CA GLY A 155 -17.26 -10.53 -10.89
C GLY A 155 -18.78 -10.45 -10.90
N LEU A 156 -19.36 -9.36 -11.40
CA LEU A 156 -20.81 -9.22 -11.54
C LEU A 156 -21.34 -10.08 -12.70
N ILE A 157 -20.69 -10.06 -13.86
CA ILE A 157 -21.11 -10.85 -15.04
C ILE A 157 -21.01 -12.35 -14.78
N LYS A 158 -19.93 -12.80 -14.12
CA LYS A 158 -19.68 -14.22 -13.83
C LYS A 158 -20.18 -14.68 -12.47
N ASN A 159 -20.81 -13.79 -11.70
CA ASN A 159 -21.17 -14.04 -10.31
C ASN A 159 -19.98 -14.57 -9.48
N ASP A 160 -18.75 -14.08 -9.71
CA ASP A 160 -17.53 -14.51 -9.02
C ASP A 160 -17.29 -13.62 -7.78
N TYR A 161 -17.50 -14.19 -6.58
CA TYR A 161 -17.37 -13.46 -5.32
C TYR A 161 -15.93 -13.13 -4.97
N ARG A 162 -14.96 -13.95 -5.39
CA ARG A 162 -13.53 -13.65 -5.25
C ARG A 162 -13.14 -12.43 -6.10
N ALA A 163 -13.64 -12.34 -7.33
CA ALA A 163 -13.39 -11.18 -8.20
C ALA A 163 -14.06 -9.91 -7.64
N GLN A 164 -15.32 -9.99 -7.19
CA GLN A 164 -16.00 -8.87 -6.53
C GLN A 164 -15.27 -8.43 -5.24
N ALA A 165 -14.77 -9.38 -4.45
CA ALA A 165 -14.01 -9.08 -3.24
C ALA A 165 -12.65 -8.44 -3.55
N THR A 166 -11.99 -8.88 -4.62
CA THR A 166 -10.76 -8.28 -5.15
C THR A 166 -11.02 -6.83 -5.58
N ALA A 167 -12.10 -6.58 -6.32
CA ALA A 167 -12.51 -5.23 -6.73
C ALA A 167 -12.70 -4.30 -5.53
N SER A 168 -13.48 -4.73 -4.53
CA SER A 168 -13.65 -4.01 -3.28
C SER A 168 -12.31 -3.78 -2.56
N GLY A 169 -11.44 -4.78 -2.53
CA GLY A 169 -10.12 -4.67 -1.89
C GLY A 169 -9.21 -3.66 -2.58
N LEU A 170 -9.25 -3.56 -3.91
CA LEU A 170 -8.49 -2.57 -4.68
C LEU A 170 -8.95 -1.13 -4.41
N MET A 171 -10.25 -0.91 -4.26
CA MET A 171 -10.77 0.42 -3.90
C MET A 171 -10.40 0.78 -2.46
N GLU A 172 -10.49 -0.17 -1.53
CA GLU A 172 -10.09 0.07 -0.14
C GLU A 172 -8.58 0.31 0.00
N SER A 173 -7.76 -0.41 -0.77
CA SER A 173 -6.31 -0.28 -0.71
C SER A 173 -5.84 1.08 -1.20
N LEU A 174 -6.52 1.67 -2.18
CA LEU A 174 -6.28 3.04 -2.62
C LEU A 174 -6.53 4.04 -1.47
N ILE A 175 -7.67 3.94 -0.79
CA ILE A 175 -8.03 4.87 0.29
C ILE A 175 -7.07 4.72 1.47
N LEU A 176 -6.83 3.49 1.92
CA LEU A 176 -5.91 3.24 3.04
C LEU A 176 -4.47 3.67 2.71
N SER A 177 -3.97 3.36 1.51
CA SER A 177 -2.64 3.82 1.09
C SER A 177 -2.53 5.34 1.13
N GLY A 178 -3.57 6.04 0.68
CA GLY A 178 -3.67 7.50 0.78
C GLY A 178 -3.63 8.00 2.21
N VAL A 179 -4.47 7.47 3.10
CA VAL A 179 -4.51 7.87 4.52
C VAL A 179 -3.16 7.67 5.20
N PHE A 180 -2.58 6.48 5.05
CA PHE A 180 -1.31 6.14 5.69
C PHE A 180 -0.16 6.99 5.14
N THR A 181 0.00 7.09 3.82
CA THR A 181 1.12 7.83 3.22
C THR A 181 1.01 9.32 3.49
N GLN A 182 -0.18 9.92 3.38
CA GLN A 182 -0.39 11.34 3.68
C GLN A 182 -0.13 11.67 5.15
N THR A 183 -0.42 10.74 6.06
CA THR A 183 -0.10 10.91 7.48
C THR A 183 1.40 10.96 7.69
N ILE A 184 2.15 9.99 7.13
CA ILE A 184 3.61 9.96 7.29
C ILE A 184 4.28 11.13 6.56
N LYS A 185 3.83 11.51 5.36
CA LYS A 185 4.32 12.69 4.62
C LYS A 185 4.22 13.97 5.44
N ARG A 186 3.13 14.14 6.21
CA ARG A 186 2.97 15.30 7.10
C ARG A 186 3.84 15.24 8.35
N ILE A 187 4.27 14.05 8.78
CA ILE A 187 5.21 13.89 9.89
C ILE A 187 6.63 14.17 9.42
N THR A 188 7.03 13.62 8.27
CA THR A 188 8.40 13.67 7.76
C THR A 188 8.72 15.00 7.07
N GLY A 189 7.80 15.51 6.26
CA GLY A 189 7.95 16.77 5.54
C GLY A 189 9.16 16.79 4.61
N ARG A 190 9.45 15.68 3.93
CA ARG A 190 10.62 15.56 3.07
C ARG A 190 10.38 16.16 1.69
N GLU A 191 11.32 16.96 1.24
CA GLU A 191 11.33 17.60 -0.08
C GLU A 191 11.55 16.59 -1.23
N SER A 192 10.84 16.79 -2.35
CA SER A 192 10.99 15.98 -3.57
C SER A 192 12.28 16.31 -4.33
N PRO A 193 12.89 15.35 -5.07
CA PRO A 193 14.17 15.57 -5.73
C PRO A 193 14.21 16.75 -6.71
N PHE A 194 13.14 17.00 -7.46
CA PHE A 194 13.11 18.12 -8.40
C PHE A 194 13.09 19.50 -7.72
N ILE A 195 12.47 19.62 -6.54
CA ILE A 195 12.51 20.86 -5.73
C ILE A 195 13.88 21.00 -5.06
N ALA A 196 14.41 19.89 -4.54
CA ALA A 196 15.72 19.85 -3.93
C ALA A 196 16.83 20.27 -4.91
N GLU A 197 16.70 19.91 -6.19
CA GLU A 197 17.56 20.38 -7.27
C GLU A 197 17.46 21.90 -7.48
N GLU A 198 16.25 22.47 -7.49
CA GLU A 198 16.01 23.91 -7.66
C GLU A 198 16.68 24.73 -6.53
N TYR A 199 16.62 24.25 -5.30
CA TYR A 199 17.18 24.94 -4.13
C TYR A 199 18.61 24.51 -3.76
N GLY A 200 19.20 23.54 -4.47
CA GLY A 200 20.54 23.03 -4.17
C GLY A 200 20.63 22.17 -2.90
N HIS A 201 19.52 21.61 -2.42
CA HIS A 201 19.44 20.77 -1.24
C HIS A 201 19.73 19.30 -1.56
N LYS A 202 21.01 18.90 -1.66
CA LYS A 202 21.35 17.49 -1.96
C LYS A 202 20.67 16.51 -0.99
N GLY A 203 19.95 15.53 -1.53
CA GLY A 203 19.19 14.52 -0.75
C GLY A 203 17.84 14.99 -0.18
N GLY A 204 17.48 16.25 -0.42
CA GLY A 204 16.20 16.87 -0.02
C GLY A 204 16.18 17.36 1.43
N ALA A 205 15.62 18.55 1.65
CA ALA A 205 15.39 19.07 2.99
C ALA A 205 14.31 18.26 3.74
N TRP A 206 14.46 18.16 5.06
CA TRP A 206 13.47 17.57 5.97
C TRP A 206 12.83 18.67 6.82
N ASN A 207 11.53 18.88 6.62
CA ASN A 207 10.77 19.93 7.29
C ASN A 207 9.57 19.32 8.04
N PRO A 208 9.83 18.60 9.15
CA PRO A 208 8.81 17.81 9.82
C PRO A 208 7.68 18.68 10.36
N PHE A 209 6.45 18.15 10.33
CA PHE A 209 5.24 18.83 10.81
C PHE A 209 4.98 20.21 10.17
N PRO A 210 4.97 20.33 8.83
CA PRO A 210 4.63 21.59 8.19
C PRO A 210 3.16 21.94 8.49
N SER A 211 2.86 23.24 8.58
CA SER A 211 1.47 23.68 8.73
C SER A 211 0.61 23.18 7.56
N PHE A 212 -0.69 22.96 7.81
CA PHE A 212 -1.62 22.52 6.75
C PHE A 212 -1.61 23.45 5.53
N SER A 213 -1.46 24.77 5.76
CA SER A 213 -1.37 25.75 4.69
C SER A 213 -0.07 25.63 3.90
N ALA A 214 1.07 25.47 4.57
CA ALA A 214 2.36 25.29 3.91
C ALA A 214 2.36 24.01 3.06
N PHE A 215 1.91 22.90 3.63
CA PHE A 215 1.81 21.62 2.92
C PHE A 215 0.85 21.72 1.72
N GLY A 216 -0.31 22.37 1.86
CA GLY A 216 -1.27 22.49 0.77
C GLY A 216 -0.83 23.40 -0.37
N LYS A 217 -0.05 24.45 -0.08
CA LYS A 217 0.45 25.40 -1.08
C LYS A 217 1.70 24.87 -1.81
N ASN A 218 2.61 24.23 -1.07
CA ASN A 218 3.91 23.79 -1.57
C ASN A 218 4.12 22.29 -1.30
N THR A 219 3.16 21.44 -1.71
CA THR A 219 3.15 20.00 -1.41
C THR A 219 4.48 19.32 -1.69
N SER A 220 5.09 19.60 -2.84
CA SER A 220 6.34 19.00 -3.30
C SER A 220 7.54 19.26 -2.38
N ASN A 221 7.47 20.27 -1.51
CA ASN A 221 8.51 20.58 -0.52
C ASN A 221 8.43 19.65 0.70
N TYR A 222 7.39 18.83 0.81
CA TYR A 222 7.09 18.07 2.03
C TYR A 222 6.66 16.62 1.80
N ASP A 223 6.30 16.24 0.59
CA ASP A 223 5.55 15.00 0.35
C ASP A 223 6.38 13.85 -0.23
N ALA A 224 7.71 13.86 -0.20
CA ALA A 224 8.50 12.76 -0.77
C ALA A 224 8.39 11.44 0.04
N MET A 225 8.52 11.51 1.37
CA MET A 225 8.65 10.31 2.22
C MET A 225 7.33 9.93 2.91
N PRO A 226 6.78 8.72 2.72
CA PRO A 226 7.19 7.66 1.79
C PRO A 226 6.52 7.79 0.42
N SER A 227 6.97 6.98 -0.55
CA SER A 227 6.37 6.95 -1.88
C SER A 227 4.92 6.46 -1.88
N GLY A 228 3.98 7.40 -2.10
CA GLY A 228 2.55 7.08 -2.21
C GLY A 228 2.20 6.21 -3.42
N HIS A 229 2.90 6.40 -4.54
CA HIS A 229 2.73 5.60 -5.76
C HIS A 229 3.12 4.15 -5.51
N LEU A 230 4.29 3.92 -4.89
CA LEU A 230 4.76 2.57 -4.62
C LEU A 230 3.90 1.87 -3.55
N THR A 231 3.51 2.56 -2.49
CA THR A 231 2.59 2.00 -1.49
C THR A 231 1.27 1.56 -2.13
N THR A 232 0.67 2.42 -2.96
CA THR A 232 -0.58 2.13 -3.65
C THR A 232 -0.44 0.94 -4.60
N PHE A 233 0.62 0.92 -5.41
CA PHE A 233 0.92 -0.18 -6.32
C PHE A 233 1.07 -1.52 -5.57
N VAL A 234 1.92 -1.55 -4.54
CA VAL A 234 2.19 -2.78 -3.78
C VAL A 234 0.97 -3.24 -3.00
N ALA A 235 0.16 -2.33 -2.48
CA ALA A 235 -1.10 -2.69 -1.82
C ALA A 235 -2.06 -3.35 -2.81
N GLY A 236 -2.25 -2.78 -4.01
CA GLY A 236 -3.06 -3.38 -5.06
C GLY A 236 -2.53 -4.73 -5.53
N LEU A 237 -1.22 -4.82 -5.80
CA LEU A 237 -0.54 -6.08 -6.16
C LEU A 237 -0.75 -7.15 -5.09
N THR A 238 -0.58 -6.79 -3.82
CA THR A 238 -0.76 -7.72 -2.70
C THR A 238 -2.22 -8.14 -2.58
N VAL A 239 -3.19 -7.25 -2.81
CA VAL A 239 -4.60 -7.62 -2.86
C VAL A 239 -4.85 -8.70 -3.91
N ILE A 240 -4.38 -8.47 -5.15
CA ILE A 240 -4.59 -9.42 -6.25
C ILE A 240 -3.84 -10.73 -5.99
N ALA A 241 -2.54 -10.66 -5.70
CA ALA A 241 -1.71 -11.84 -5.48
C ALA A 241 -2.19 -12.67 -4.30
N ASP A 242 -2.69 -12.03 -3.24
CA ASP A 242 -3.23 -12.75 -2.11
C ASP A 242 -4.55 -13.43 -2.46
N ASN A 243 -5.47 -12.81 -3.21
CA ASN A 243 -6.74 -13.43 -3.64
C ASN A 243 -6.55 -14.58 -4.66
N TYR A 244 -5.49 -14.54 -5.48
CA TYR A 244 -5.20 -15.50 -6.54
C TYR A 244 -3.83 -16.19 -6.36
N PRO A 245 -3.62 -16.98 -5.30
CA PRO A 245 -2.30 -17.54 -4.98
C PRO A 245 -1.80 -18.57 -6.00
N ASP A 246 -2.72 -19.25 -6.71
CA ASP A 246 -2.37 -20.23 -7.75
C ASP A 246 -1.83 -19.58 -9.04
N ALA A 247 -2.07 -18.29 -9.22
CA ALA A 247 -1.54 -17.48 -10.31
C ALA A 247 -0.14 -16.98 -9.94
N VAL A 248 0.80 -17.92 -9.87
CA VAL A 248 2.17 -17.70 -9.37
C VAL A 248 2.95 -16.63 -10.15
N TRP A 249 2.55 -16.34 -11.39
CA TRP A 249 3.16 -15.31 -12.25
C TRP A 249 2.90 -13.87 -11.77
N ILE A 250 1.84 -13.63 -10.98
CA ILE A 250 1.44 -12.28 -10.55
C ILE A 250 2.54 -11.62 -9.73
N LYS A 251 3.19 -12.37 -8.82
CA LYS A 251 4.23 -11.81 -7.96
C LYS A 251 5.51 -11.44 -8.74
N PRO A 252 6.12 -12.33 -9.55
CA PRO A 252 7.27 -11.96 -10.38
C PRO A 252 7.00 -10.75 -11.29
N VAL A 253 5.88 -10.75 -12.02
CA VAL A 253 5.53 -9.64 -12.91
C VAL A 253 5.30 -8.36 -12.10
N GLY A 254 4.54 -8.44 -11.01
CA GLY A 254 4.27 -7.30 -10.15
C GLY A 254 5.54 -6.70 -9.53
N TYR A 255 6.49 -7.52 -9.08
CA TYR A 255 7.75 -7.02 -8.51
C TYR A 255 8.68 -6.43 -9.57
N THR A 256 8.69 -6.98 -10.79
CA THR A 256 9.39 -6.35 -11.93
C THR A 256 8.80 -4.97 -12.24
N LEU A 257 7.47 -4.86 -12.27
CA LEU A 257 6.78 -3.58 -12.48
C LEU A 257 7.02 -2.61 -11.32
N ALA A 258 7.10 -3.08 -10.07
CA ALA A 258 7.50 -2.25 -8.93
C ALA A 258 8.90 -1.67 -9.13
N GLY A 259 9.87 -2.49 -9.55
CA GLY A 259 11.23 -2.05 -9.85
C GLY A 259 11.27 -1.00 -10.96
N ALA A 260 10.52 -1.23 -12.05
CA ALA A 260 10.39 -0.28 -13.15
C ALA A 260 9.73 1.05 -12.72
N LEU A 261 8.71 0.99 -11.86
CA LEU A 261 8.08 2.16 -11.24
C LEU A 261 9.08 2.93 -10.36
N CYS A 262 9.84 2.24 -9.50
CA CYS A 262 10.87 2.85 -8.66
C CYS A 262 11.94 3.56 -9.50
N PHE A 263 12.41 2.91 -10.57
CA PHE A 263 13.34 3.52 -11.52
C PHE A 263 12.73 4.78 -12.16
N GLN A 264 11.49 4.66 -12.65
CA GLN A 264 10.80 5.78 -13.29
C GLN A 264 10.62 6.98 -12.36
N MET A 265 10.33 6.76 -11.08
CA MET A 265 10.17 7.84 -10.11
C MET A 265 11.50 8.52 -9.74
N MET A 266 12.61 7.77 -9.72
CA MET A 266 13.93 8.38 -9.54
C MET A 266 14.36 9.16 -10.78
N GLN A 267 14.21 8.58 -11.98
CA GLN A 267 14.64 9.24 -13.22
C GLN A 267 13.80 10.49 -13.50
N SER A 268 12.52 10.52 -13.12
CA SER A 268 11.66 11.72 -13.20
C SER A 268 11.78 12.63 -11.97
N LYS A 269 12.70 12.35 -11.05
CA LYS A 269 13.04 13.17 -9.88
C LYS A 269 11.87 13.45 -8.92
N VAL A 270 10.91 12.54 -8.82
CA VAL A 270 9.71 12.69 -7.96
C VAL A 270 9.80 11.95 -6.64
N HIS A 271 10.67 10.94 -6.52
CA HIS A 271 10.95 10.27 -5.24
C HIS A 271 12.42 9.88 -5.12
N TRP A 272 12.90 9.86 -3.88
CA TRP A 272 14.22 9.34 -3.51
C TRP A 272 14.20 7.82 -3.37
N ALA A 273 15.35 7.16 -3.50
CA ALA A 273 15.44 5.72 -3.32
C ALA A 273 15.08 5.30 -1.88
N SER A 274 15.50 6.09 -0.89
CA SER A 274 15.20 5.83 0.51
C SER A 274 13.71 6.02 0.88
N ASP A 275 12.89 6.59 -0.01
CA ASP A 275 11.42 6.66 0.17
C ASP A 275 10.73 5.29 -0.02
N TYR A 276 11.43 4.32 -0.63
CA TYR A 276 10.85 3.05 -1.08
C TYR A 276 10.72 1.95 -0.03
N PRO A 277 11.69 1.70 0.87
CA PRO A 277 11.59 0.58 1.82
C PRO A 277 10.35 0.66 2.70
N LEU A 278 10.07 1.84 3.27
CA LEU A 278 8.85 2.05 4.05
C LEU A 278 7.59 1.95 3.18
N ALA A 279 7.62 2.47 1.95
CA ALA A 279 6.48 2.38 1.04
C ALA A 279 6.12 0.93 0.66
N LEU A 280 7.13 0.07 0.39
CA LEU A 280 6.98 -1.35 0.10
C LEU A 280 6.35 -2.09 1.29
N LEU A 281 6.92 -1.87 2.49
CA LEU A 281 6.41 -2.44 3.73
C LEU A 281 4.95 -2.05 3.94
N MET A 282 4.64 -0.76 3.77
CA MET A 282 3.31 -0.23 3.95
C MET A 282 2.30 -0.85 3.00
N GLY A 283 2.64 -0.89 1.70
CA GLY A 283 1.76 -1.47 0.70
C GLY A 283 1.47 -2.94 0.98
N TYR A 284 2.51 -3.72 1.35
CA TYR A 284 2.36 -5.14 1.64
C TYR A 284 1.38 -5.39 2.79
N PHE A 285 1.57 -4.72 3.94
CA PHE A 285 0.70 -4.93 5.09
C PHE A 285 -0.73 -4.46 4.82
N ILE A 286 -0.93 -3.29 4.23
CA ILE A 286 -2.27 -2.79 3.84
C ILE A 286 -2.97 -3.82 2.96
N GLY A 287 -2.33 -4.28 1.88
CA GLY A 287 -2.94 -5.24 0.97
C GLY A 287 -3.22 -6.58 1.63
N LYS A 288 -2.32 -7.06 2.51
CA LYS A 288 -2.49 -8.33 3.23
C LYS A 288 -3.65 -8.26 4.24
N THR A 289 -3.76 -7.18 5.01
CA THR A 289 -4.86 -6.96 5.95
C THR A 289 -6.20 -6.93 5.21
N ILE A 290 -6.27 -6.19 4.11
CA ILE A 290 -7.49 -6.08 3.29
C ILE A 290 -7.89 -7.47 2.77
N SER A 291 -6.99 -8.21 2.13
CA SER A 291 -7.31 -9.53 1.57
C SER A 291 -7.76 -10.53 2.63
N LYS A 292 -7.09 -10.58 3.79
CA LYS A 292 -7.51 -11.44 4.91
C LYS A 292 -8.91 -11.11 5.43
N SER A 293 -9.39 -9.89 5.26
CA SER A 293 -10.77 -9.49 5.62
C SER A 293 -11.83 -9.88 4.58
N ARG A 294 -11.42 -10.48 3.45
CA ARG A 294 -12.29 -10.85 2.32
C ARG A 294 -12.67 -12.31 2.27
N TYR A 295 -11.88 -13.19 2.86
CA TYR A 295 -12.14 -14.63 2.88
C TYR A 295 -11.81 -15.24 4.23
N THR A 296 -12.44 -16.37 4.52
CA THR A 296 -11.96 -17.31 5.53
C THR A 296 -11.17 -18.42 4.84
N SER A 297 -10.14 -18.92 5.50
CA SER A 297 -9.32 -20.02 4.98
C SER A 297 -9.41 -21.21 5.93
N SER A 298 -9.61 -22.41 5.38
CA SER A 298 -9.34 -23.66 6.07
C SER A 298 -8.08 -24.31 5.49
N GLU A 299 -7.25 -24.90 6.35
CA GLU A 299 -6.01 -25.54 5.91
C GLU A 299 -6.31 -26.77 5.06
N GLY A 300 -5.48 -26.99 4.03
CA GLY A 300 -5.49 -28.22 3.26
C GLY A 300 -4.82 -29.35 4.03
N ILE A 301 -5.16 -30.59 3.68
CA ILE A 301 -4.60 -31.82 4.29
C ILE A 301 -3.09 -31.95 3.97
N ILE A 302 -2.58 -31.22 2.97
CA ILE A 302 -1.17 -31.24 2.57
C ILE A 302 -0.41 -30.23 3.45
N GLY A 303 0.24 -30.74 4.50
CA GLY A 303 1.11 -29.95 5.36
C GLY A 303 2.14 -29.19 4.53
N LYS A 304 2.24 -27.88 4.74
CA LYS A 304 3.28 -27.04 4.12
C LYS A 304 4.65 -27.66 4.44
N THR A 305 5.42 -28.02 3.40
CA THR A 305 6.83 -28.41 3.57
C THR A 305 7.55 -27.25 4.28
N LYS A 306 7.94 -27.46 5.54
CA LYS A 306 8.61 -26.44 6.34
C LYS A 306 10.08 -26.41 5.94
N TYR A 307 10.46 -25.43 5.13
CA TYR A 307 11.86 -25.19 4.83
C TYR A 307 12.58 -24.66 6.08
N LYS A 308 13.70 -25.28 6.42
CA LYS A 308 14.63 -24.77 7.44
C LYS A 308 15.92 -24.34 6.75
N PHE A 309 16.32 -23.09 6.99
CA PHE A 309 17.60 -22.55 6.54
C PHE A 309 18.54 -22.49 7.73
N ASP A 310 19.61 -23.27 7.69
CA ASP A 310 20.68 -23.22 8.69
C ASP A 310 21.91 -22.58 8.06
N LEU A 311 22.37 -21.46 8.62
CA LEU A 311 23.65 -20.84 8.26
C LEU A 311 24.78 -21.72 8.79
N MET A 312 25.72 -22.06 7.93
CA MET A 312 26.90 -22.84 8.27
C MET A 312 28.15 -22.03 7.91
N ALA A 313 29.15 -22.07 8.78
CA ALA A 313 30.46 -21.53 8.49
C ALA A 313 31.49 -22.66 8.63
N SER A 314 32.39 -22.78 7.67
CA SER A 314 33.49 -23.75 7.70
C SER A 314 34.78 -23.11 7.20
N ARG A 315 35.93 -23.66 7.59
CA ARG A 315 37.24 -23.23 7.10
C ARG A 315 37.90 -24.40 6.39
N GLN A 316 38.26 -24.23 5.13
CA GLN A 316 38.93 -25.25 4.33
C GLN A 316 40.05 -24.62 3.51
N TRP A 317 41.26 -25.19 3.58
CA TRP A 317 42.46 -24.71 2.88
C TRP A 317 42.69 -23.20 3.02
N GLU A 318 42.74 -22.71 4.26
CA GLU A 318 42.90 -21.29 4.62
C GLU A 318 41.70 -20.38 4.33
N TYR A 319 40.72 -20.78 3.52
CA TYR A 319 39.54 -19.97 3.20
C TYR A 319 38.39 -20.17 4.20
N ASN A 320 37.79 -19.05 4.65
CA ASN A 320 36.55 -19.06 5.42
C ASN A 320 35.36 -19.09 4.44
N MET A 321 34.53 -20.12 4.55
CA MET A 321 33.33 -20.31 3.74
C MET A 321 32.09 -20.14 4.61
N ILE A 322 31.08 -19.47 4.05
CA ILE A 322 29.73 -19.38 4.63
C ILE A 322 28.77 -20.02 3.64
N GLY A 323 27.99 -20.98 4.10
CA GLY A 323 26.99 -21.71 3.32
C GLY A 323 25.63 -21.69 3.99
N VAL A 324 24.61 -22.05 3.23
CA VAL A 324 23.24 -22.22 3.75
C VAL A 324 22.82 -23.65 3.48
N LYS A 325 22.49 -24.37 4.55
CA LYS A 325 21.88 -25.70 4.45
C LYS A 325 20.37 -25.53 4.38
N LEU A 326 19.80 -25.98 3.27
CA LEU A 326 18.36 -26.09 3.08
C LEU A 326 17.91 -27.51 3.49
N SER A 327 16.97 -27.60 4.44
CA SER A 327 16.32 -28.86 4.80
C SER A 327 14.82 -28.78 4.46
N PHE A 328 14.26 -29.87 3.93
CA PHE A 328 12.85 -30.01 3.53
C PHE A 328 12.16 -31.13 4.30
#